data_AF-A0AA43CFV7-F1
#
_entry.id   AF-A0AA43CFV7-F1
#
_cell.length_a   1.000
_cell.length_b   1.000
_cell.length_c   1.000
_cell.angle_alpha   90.00
_cell.angle_beta   90.00
_cell.angle_gamma   90.00
#
_symmetry.space_group_name_H-M   'P 1'
#
loop_
_entity.id
_entity.type
_entity.pdbx_description
1 polymer ?
#
loop_
_entity_poly.entity_id
_entity_poly.type
_entity_poly.pdbx_seq_one_letter_code
_entity_poly.pdbx_strand_id
1 'polypeptide(L)'
;MKVILNSRTKILITTIVTVFVIGLLLLEHLQGGVVSHHLLARKDMPKISNWWGILIVPLITWVLLTLIQKRHIRSANKQKSVSEQEIYGFIGAFIFGVIVTILFYNAPELPGYLMLMTFVLALFMRIYQPEYYLGFILSMTYGFGGILPVLFGLVLIPVYMIEYRYIRKGLFFIFNKIK
;
A
#
# COMPACT_ATOMS: atom_id res chain seq x y z
N MET A 1 10.22 -21.09 -4.36
CA MET A 1 10.35 -21.23 -2.89
C MET A 1 8.96 -21.07 -2.28
N LYS A 2 8.43 -22.05 -1.52
CA LYS A 2 7.09 -21.93 -0.91
C LYS A 2 7.18 -21.16 0.41
N VAL A 3 6.83 -19.87 0.39
CA VAL A 3 6.82 -19.02 1.60
C VAL A 3 5.54 -19.28 2.37
N ILE A 4 5.64 -19.68 3.64
CA ILE A 4 4.48 -19.83 4.53
C ILE A 4 4.43 -18.64 5.47
N LEU A 5 3.30 -17.92 5.47
CA LEU A 5 3.10 -16.76 6.32
C LEU A 5 2.66 -17.19 7.72
N ASN A 6 3.60 -17.63 8.54
CA ASN A 6 3.40 -17.95 9.97
C ASN A 6 3.89 -16.80 10.86
N SER A 7 3.78 -16.96 12.18
CA SER A 7 4.22 -15.92 13.15
C SER A 7 5.71 -15.56 13.01
N ARG A 8 6.58 -16.54 12.73
CA ARG A 8 8.03 -16.28 12.58
C ARG A 8 8.32 -15.46 11.32
N THR A 9 7.75 -15.85 10.18
CA THR A 9 7.91 -15.12 8.91
C THR A 9 7.37 -13.69 9.03
N LYS A 10 6.24 -13.50 9.74
CA LYS A 10 5.68 -12.16 9.99
C LYS A 10 6.60 -11.28 10.82
N ILE A 11 7.14 -11.82 11.92
CA ILE A 11 8.09 -11.09 12.76
C ILE A 11 9.30 -10.70 11.91
N LEU A 12 9.87 -11.65 11.16
CA LEU A 12 11.01 -11.40 10.29
C LEU A 12 10.74 -10.27 9.28
N ILE A 13 9.64 -10.34 8.53
CA ILE A 13 9.29 -9.30 7.54
C ILE A 13 9.09 -7.95 8.23
N THR A 14 8.38 -7.92 9.36
CA THR A 14 8.12 -6.68 10.10
C THR A 14 9.41 -6.07 10.66
N THR A 15 10.33 -6.89 11.16
CA THR A 15 11.67 -6.46 11.59
C THR A 15 12.47 -5.89 10.42
N ILE A 16 12.49 -6.57 9.27
CA ILE A 16 13.16 -6.07 8.05
C ILE A 16 12.60 -4.70 7.65
N VAL A 17 11.27 -4.56 7.63
CA VAL A 17 10.61 -3.28 7.33
C VAL A 17 10.96 -2.21 8.37
N THR A 18 11.01 -2.56 9.65
CA THR A 18 11.36 -1.63 10.73
C THR A 18 12.79 -1.12 10.56
N VAL A 19 13.74 -2.02 10.30
CA VAL A 19 15.15 -1.67 10.05
C VAL A 19 15.27 -0.79 8.80
N PHE A 20 14.53 -1.12 7.74
CA PHE A 20 14.47 -0.30 6.53
C PHE A 20 14.00 1.13 6.81
N VAL A 21 12.88 1.30 7.53
CA VAL A 21 12.34 2.62 7.88
C VAL A 21 13.29 3.41 8.77
N ILE A 22 13.90 2.75 9.77
CA ILE A 22 14.91 3.39 10.62
C ILE A 22 16.10 3.85 9.77
N GLY A 23 16.59 3.00 8.86
CA GLY A 23 17.68 3.35 7.94
C GLY A 23 17.37 4.60 7.10
N LEU A 24 16.16 4.69 6.55
CA LEU A 24 15.71 5.87 5.81
C LEU A 24 15.69 7.14 6.67
N LEU A 25 15.14 7.06 7.88
CA LEU A 25 15.06 8.23 8.76
C LEU A 25 16.42 8.65 9.32
N LEU A 26 17.33 7.71 9.52
CA LEU A 26 18.72 8.02 9.86
C LEU A 26 19.40 8.77 8.72
N LEU A 27 19.18 8.36 7.46
CA LEU A 27 19.68 9.10 6.31
C LEU A 27 19.12 10.52 6.25
N GLU A 28 17.80 10.69 6.44
CA GLU A 28 17.19 12.04 6.54
C GLU A 28 17.82 12.86 7.67
N HIS A 29 17.98 12.25 8.86
CA HIS A 29 18.56 12.92 10.01
C HIS A 29 19.99 13.41 9.75
N LEU A 30 20.82 12.59 9.10
CA LEU A 30 22.19 12.93 8.72
C LEU A 30 22.26 14.00 7.62
N GLN A 31 21.22 14.13 6.79
CA GLN A 31 21.15 15.08 5.67
C GLN A 31 20.56 16.45 6.06
N GLY A 32 20.32 16.71 7.34
CA GLY A 32 19.81 18.00 7.82
C GLY A 32 18.54 17.93 8.65
N GLY A 33 18.08 16.72 9.01
CA GLY A 33 16.96 16.49 9.92
C GLY A 33 15.80 15.77 9.26
N VAL A 34 14.98 15.12 10.09
CA VAL A 34 13.82 14.33 9.61
C VAL A 34 12.74 15.26 9.07
N VAL A 35 12.32 14.98 7.84
CA VAL A 35 11.39 15.83 7.11
C VAL A 35 10.02 15.78 7.76
N SER A 36 9.29 16.88 7.66
CA SER A 36 7.89 16.94 8.06
C SER A 36 7.08 17.59 6.94
N HIS A 37 6.03 16.91 6.50
CA HIS A 37 5.19 17.33 5.38
C HIS A 37 3.90 17.96 5.89
N HIS A 38 3.48 19.07 5.27
CA HIS A 38 2.13 19.56 5.47
C HIS A 38 1.15 18.63 4.74
N LEU A 39 0.02 18.34 5.38
CA LEU A 39 -1.07 17.59 4.74
C LEU A 39 -1.48 18.26 3.41
N LEU A 40 -1.67 17.44 2.37
CA LEU A 40 -2.07 17.88 1.03
C LEU A 40 -1.18 18.98 0.41
N ALA A 41 0.10 19.06 0.82
CA ALA A 41 1.04 20.12 0.43
C ALA A 41 0.54 21.54 0.73
N ARG A 42 -0.37 21.69 1.70
CA ARG A 42 -1.00 22.96 2.08
C ARG A 42 -0.42 23.51 3.36
N LYS A 43 0.24 24.68 3.30
CA LYS A 43 0.95 25.29 4.45
C LYS A 43 0.03 25.61 5.64
N ASP A 44 -1.26 25.80 5.39
CA ASP A 44 -2.28 26.06 6.43
C ASP A 44 -2.76 24.80 7.16
N MET A 45 -2.37 23.61 6.70
CA MET A 45 -2.73 22.34 7.33
C MET A 45 -1.65 21.81 8.28
N PRO A 46 -2.00 20.91 9.22
CA PRO A 46 -1.04 20.32 10.16
C PRO A 46 0.18 19.71 9.46
N LYS A 47 1.35 19.95 10.05
CA LYS A 47 2.62 19.36 9.64
C LYS A 47 2.80 18.02 10.34
N ILE A 48 3.05 16.97 9.57
CA ILE A 48 3.25 15.62 10.07
C ILE A 48 4.71 15.22 9.84
N SER A 49 5.39 14.80 10.90
CA SER A 49 6.79 14.36 10.84
C SER A 49 6.93 12.91 10.39
N ASN A 50 7.96 12.62 9.59
CA ASN A 50 8.30 11.28 9.16
C ASN A 50 8.72 10.36 10.31
N TRP A 51 9.06 10.90 11.50
CA TRP A 51 9.34 10.13 12.71
C TRP A 51 8.23 9.14 13.08
N TRP A 52 6.97 9.50 12.82
CA TRP A 52 5.83 8.61 13.05
C TRP A 52 5.91 7.33 12.22
N GLY A 53 6.67 7.32 11.13
CA GLY A 53 6.93 6.16 10.30
C GLY A 53 7.54 4.98 11.07
N ILE A 54 8.39 5.23 12.08
CA ILE A 54 9.01 4.17 12.90
C ILE A 54 7.97 3.31 13.59
N LEU A 55 6.87 3.90 14.03
CA LEU A 55 5.79 3.18 14.71
C LEU A 55 4.74 2.68 13.71
N ILE A 56 4.28 3.56 12.82
CA ILE A 56 3.12 3.31 11.98
C ILE A 56 3.42 2.28 10.89
N VAL A 57 4.59 2.34 10.25
CA VAL A 57 4.90 1.44 9.13
C VAL A 57 5.05 -0.01 9.61
N PRO A 58 5.78 -0.33 10.70
CA PRO A 58 5.82 -1.69 11.22
C PRO A 58 4.44 -2.19 11.69
N LEU A 59 3.66 -1.32 12.34
CA LEU A 59 2.32 -1.67 12.80
C LEU A 59 1.40 -2.03 11.63
N ILE A 60 1.34 -1.19 10.59
CA ILE A 60 0.48 -1.46 9.44
C ILE A 60 0.99 -2.69 8.67
N THR A 61 2.30 -2.87 8.52
CA THR A 61 2.87 -4.09 7.92
C THR A 61 2.40 -5.33 8.67
N TRP A 62 2.51 -5.35 10.00
CA TRP A 62 2.05 -6.47 10.81
C TRP A 62 0.55 -6.74 10.64
N VAL A 63 -0.28 -5.69 10.62
CA VAL A 63 -1.73 -5.77 10.40
C VAL A 63 -2.02 -6.37 9.03
N LEU A 64 -1.44 -5.85 7.96
CA LEU A 64 -1.67 -6.33 6.59
C LEU A 64 -1.23 -7.78 6.41
N LEU A 65 -0.07 -8.17 6.93
CA LEU A 65 0.36 -9.57 6.94
C LEU A 65 -0.59 -10.46 7.75
N THR A 66 -1.15 -9.96 8.86
CA THR A 66 -2.15 -10.69 9.63
C THR A 66 -3.44 -10.89 8.83
N LEU A 67 -3.88 -9.90 8.06
CA LEU A 67 -5.05 -10.02 7.18
C LEU A 67 -4.83 -11.07 6.07
N ILE A 68 -3.64 -11.08 5.45
CA ILE A 68 -3.26 -12.10 4.46
C ILE A 68 -3.26 -13.49 5.09
N GLN A 69 -2.64 -13.64 6.27
CA GLN A 69 -2.60 -14.90 7.00
C GLN A 69 -4.01 -15.41 7.34
N LYS A 70 -4.90 -14.54 7.85
CA LYS A 70 -6.29 -14.90 8.17
C LYS A 70 -7.07 -15.34 6.93
N ARG A 71 -6.82 -14.71 5.77
CA ARG A 71 -7.42 -15.09 4.48
C ARG A 71 -7.01 -16.50 4.06
N HIS A 72 -5.75 -16.89 4.28
CA HIS A 72 -5.26 -18.25 4.00
C HIS A 72 -5.91 -19.32 4.88
N ILE A 73 -6.03 -19.05 6.18
CA ILE A 73 -6.61 -19.99 7.15
C ILE A 73 -8.08 -20.28 6.84
N ARG A 74 -8.88 -19.23 6.56
CA ARG A 74 -10.31 -19.36 6.24
C ARG A 74 -10.60 -20.16 4.97
N SER A 75 -9.68 -20.18 4.01
CA SER A 75 -9.92 -20.81 2.71
C SER A 75 -9.70 -22.33 2.70
N ALA A 76 -9.07 -22.94 3.72
CA ALA A 76 -8.63 -24.34 3.60
C ALA A 76 -8.45 -25.15 4.90
N ASN A 77 -8.75 -24.61 6.10
CA ASN A 77 -8.45 -25.27 7.38
C ASN A 77 -6.97 -25.71 7.54
N LYS A 78 -6.06 -25.22 6.68
CA LYS A 78 -4.61 -25.47 6.69
C LYS A 78 -3.87 -24.19 6.28
N GLN A 79 -2.68 -24.01 6.84
CA GLN A 79 -1.78 -22.90 6.50
C GLN A 79 -1.32 -23.04 5.04
N LYS A 80 -1.85 -22.22 4.12
CA LYS A 80 -1.39 -22.16 2.73
C LYS A 80 -0.11 -21.33 2.61
N SER A 81 0.70 -21.65 1.59
CA SER A 81 1.80 -20.78 1.18
C SER A 81 1.27 -19.52 0.50
N VAL A 82 2.04 -18.45 0.53
CA VAL A 82 1.83 -17.25 -0.30
C VAL A 82 1.77 -17.67 -1.76
N SER A 83 0.71 -17.24 -2.44
CA SER A 83 0.45 -17.50 -3.86
C SER A 83 1.22 -16.53 -4.76
N GLU A 84 1.44 -16.93 -6.01
CA GLU A 84 2.08 -16.06 -7.00
C GLU A 84 1.29 -14.77 -7.24
N GLN A 85 -0.05 -14.83 -7.20
CA GLN A 85 -0.91 -13.65 -7.35
C GLN A 85 -0.67 -12.62 -6.26
N GLU A 86 -0.43 -13.06 -5.02
CA GLU A 86 -0.12 -12.15 -3.91
C GLU A 86 1.25 -11.50 -4.07
N ILE A 87 2.22 -12.26 -4.59
CA ILE A 87 3.56 -11.74 -4.90
C ILE A 87 3.48 -10.72 -6.05
N TYR A 88 2.79 -11.04 -7.14
CA TYR A 88 2.61 -10.12 -8.25
C TYR A 88 1.82 -8.87 -7.86
N GLY A 89 0.82 -9.01 -6.99
CA GLY A 89 0.09 -7.86 -6.43
C GLY A 89 0.99 -6.94 -5.62
N PHE A 90 1.80 -7.51 -4.73
CA PHE A 90 2.80 -6.76 -3.96
C PHE A 90 3.83 -6.07 -4.87
N ILE A 91 4.46 -6.81 -5.79
CA ILE A 91 5.48 -6.27 -6.70
C ILE A 91 4.89 -5.18 -7.60
N GLY A 92 3.71 -5.42 -8.18
CA GLY A 92 3.04 -4.46 -9.05
C GLY A 92 2.73 -3.15 -8.33
N ALA A 93 2.19 -3.22 -7.11
CA ALA A 93 1.92 -2.02 -6.32
C ALA A 93 3.19 -1.31 -5.84
N PHE A 94 4.26 -2.07 -5.55
CA PHE A 94 5.56 -1.52 -5.22
C PHE A 94 6.12 -0.71 -6.40
N ILE A 95 6.18 -1.31 -7.59
CA ILE A 95 6.62 -0.63 -8.82
C ILE A 95 5.76 0.60 -9.10
N PHE A 96 4.44 0.47 -8.98
CA PHE A 96 3.52 1.59 -9.15
C PHE A 96 3.85 2.76 -8.22
N GLY A 97 4.06 2.51 -6.92
CA GLY A 97 4.44 3.58 -5.98
C GLY A 97 5.83 4.18 -6.25
N VAL A 98 6.80 3.39 -6.75
CA VAL A 98 8.08 3.93 -7.22
C VAL A 98 7.87 4.89 -8.40
N ILE A 99 7.06 4.50 -9.39
CA ILE A 99 6.73 5.36 -10.53
C ILE A 99 6.04 6.64 -10.07
N VAL A 100 5.04 6.54 -9.17
CA VAL A 100 4.35 7.71 -8.61
C VAL A 100 5.34 8.64 -7.90
N THR A 101 6.26 8.08 -7.11
CA THR A 101 7.29 8.87 -6.41
C THR A 101 8.20 9.61 -7.39
N ILE A 102 8.71 8.92 -8.43
CA ILE A 102 9.56 9.53 -9.45
C ILE A 102 8.81 10.64 -10.18
N LEU A 103 7.59 10.39 -10.63
CA LEU A 103 6.79 11.39 -11.34
C LEU A 103 6.42 12.58 -10.47
N PHE A 104 6.15 12.38 -9.18
CA PHE A 104 5.86 13.50 -8.28
C PHE A 104 6.99 14.52 -8.21
N TYR A 105 8.25 14.06 -8.24
CA TYR A 105 9.41 14.95 -8.21
C TYR A 105 9.82 15.49 -9.58
N ASN A 106 9.53 14.79 -10.68
CA ASN A 106 10.04 15.15 -12.02
C ASN A 106 8.96 15.69 -12.98
N ALA A 107 7.69 15.35 -12.77
CA ALA A 107 6.54 15.71 -13.59
C ALA A 107 5.26 15.81 -12.72
N PRO A 108 5.14 16.82 -11.84
CA PRO A 108 4.12 16.91 -10.79
C PRO A 108 2.66 16.89 -11.28
N GLU A 109 2.42 17.15 -12.56
CA GLU A 109 1.13 17.05 -13.23
C GLU A 109 0.67 15.60 -13.48
N LEU A 110 1.58 14.63 -13.49
CA LEU A 110 1.29 13.24 -13.86
C LEU A 110 0.73 12.32 -12.76
N PRO A 111 1.12 12.44 -11.47
CA PRO A 111 0.61 11.57 -10.40
C PRO A 111 -0.91 11.54 -10.28
N GLY A 112 -1.59 12.65 -10.59
CA GLY A 112 -3.05 12.72 -10.60
C GLY A 112 -3.68 11.74 -11.59
N TYR A 113 -3.12 11.62 -12.80
CA TYR A 113 -3.61 10.68 -13.81
C TYR A 113 -3.34 9.21 -13.42
N LEU A 114 -2.19 8.93 -12.79
CA LEU A 114 -1.92 7.59 -12.25
C LEU A 114 -2.89 7.22 -11.14
N MET A 115 -3.24 8.18 -10.28
CA MET A 115 -4.27 7.96 -9.26
C MET A 115 -5.64 7.75 -9.90
N LEU A 116 -6.01 8.44 -10.98
CA LEU A 116 -7.25 8.14 -11.71
C LEU A 116 -7.24 6.74 -12.35
N MET A 117 -6.08 6.30 -12.85
CA MET A 117 -5.93 4.97 -13.43
C MET A 117 -6.23 3.85 -12.43
N THR A 118 -5.94 4.02 -11.13
CA THR A 118 -6.23 2.99 -10.13
C THR A 118 -7.72 2.73 -9.95
N PHE A 119 -8.59 3.74 -10.12
CA PHE A 119 -10.05 3.56 -10.14
C PHE A 119 -10.49 2.66 -11.29
N VAL A 120 -9.89 2.83 -12.47
CA VAL A 120 -10.15 1.96 -13.62
C VAL A 120 -9.65 0.53 -13.33
N LEU A 121 -8.44 0.39 -12.78
CA LEU A 121 -7.87 -0.91 -12.41
C LEU A 121 -8.70 -1.62 -11.33
N ALA A 122 -9.29 -0.87 -10.39
CA ALA A 122 -10.15 -1.41 -9.33
C ALA A 122 -11.44 -2.05 -9.87
N LEU A 123 -11.89 -1.73 -11.08
CA LEU A 123 -13.00 -2.43 -11.72
C LEU A 123 -12.63 -3.86 -12.15
N PHE A 124 -11.37 -4.07 -12.55
CA PHE A 124 -10.90 -5.34 -13.10
C PHE A 124 -10.19 -6.21 -12.06
N MET A 125 -9.44 -5.59 -11.15
CA MET A 125 -8.55 -6.24 -10.18
C MET A 125 -8.89 -5.84 -8.74
N ARG A 126 -8.58 -6.73 -7.78
CA ARG A 126 -8.84 -6.51 -6.35
C ARG A 126 -7.73 -5.70 -5.70
N ILE A 127 -7.45 -4.50 -6.20
CA ILE A 127 -6.32 -3.68 -5.72
C ILE A 127 -6.46 -3.21 -4.26
N TYR A 128 -7.66 -3.35 -3.68
CA TYR A 128 -7.92 -3.14 -2.24
C TYR A 128 -7.32 -4.24 -1.34
N GLN A 129 -6.75 -5.31 -1.91
CA GLN A 129 -6.18 -6.40 -1.12
C GLN A 129 -4.91 -5.97 -0.37
N PRO A 130 -4.64 -6.55 0.83
CA PRO A 130 -3.56 -6.08 1.70
C PRO A 130 -2.14 -6.14 1.08
N GLU A 131 -1.88 -7.10 0.21
CA GLU A 131 -0.60 -7.27 -0.48
C GLU A 131 -0.25 -6.09 -1.40
N TYR A 132 -1.24 -5.54 -2.11
CA TYR A 132 -1.07 -4.34 -2.94
C TYR A 132 -0.77 -3.13 -2.06
N TYR A 133 -1.54 -2.96 -0.99
CA TYR A 133 -1.35 -1.84 -0.09
C TYR A 133 0.00 -1.87 0.61
N LEU A 134 0.47 -3.05 1.02
CA LEU A 134 1.80 -3.22 1.60
C LEU A 134 2.90 -2.81 0.60
N GLY A 135 2.80 -3.27 -0.66
CA GLY A 135 3.73 -2.88 -1.71
C GLY A 135 3.77 -1.37 -1.93
N PHE A 136 2.60 -0.75 -2.01
CA PHE A 136 2.45 0.70 -2.17
C PHE A 136 3.02 1.51 -1.00
N ILE A 137 2.77 1.12 0.26
CA ILE A 137 3.32 1.83 1.43
C ILE A 137 4.84 1.78 1.40
N LEU A 138 5.43 0.60 1.19
CA LEU A 138 6.88 0.42 1.26
C LEU A 138 7.62 1.19 0.17
N SER A 139 7.09 1.25 -1.06
CA SER A 139 7.71 2.04 -2.13
C SER A 139 7.60 3.54 -1.88
N MET A 140 6.44 4.00 -1.42
CA MET A 140 6.18 5.43 -1.18
C MET A 140 6.87 5.97 0.08
N THR A 141 7.30 5.09 1.01
CA THR A 141 7.95 5.49 2.26
C THR A 141 9.24 6.28 2.01
N TYR A 142 9.99 5.94 0.96
CA TYR A 142 11.20 6.69 0.57
C TYR A 142 10.88 8.12 0.08
N GLY A 143 9.79 8.27 -0.68
CA GLY A 143 9.46 9.54 -1.32
C GLY A 143 8.69 10.53 -0.44
N PHE A 144 7.76 10.02 0.38
CA PHE A 144 6.76 10.82 1.09
C PHE A 144 6.73 10.55 2.59
N GLY A 145 7.68 9.76 3.10
CA GLY A 145 7.63 9.22 4.45
C GLY A 145 6.57 8.13 4.62
N GLY A 146 6.56 7.51 5.81
CA GLY A 146 5.72 6.35 6.06
C GLY A 146 4.24 6.65 6.29
N ILE A 147 3.90 7.84 6.80
CA ILE A 147 2.54 8.13 7.28
C ILE A 147 1.57 8.57 6.19
N LEU A 148 2.04 9.36 5.22
CA LEU A 148 1.22 9.84 4.11
C LEU A 148 0.61 8.70 3.28
N PRO A 149 1.38 7.73 2.76
CA PRO A 149 0.82 6.62 1.99
C PRO A 149 -0.12 5.74 2.82
N VAL A 150 0.11 5.65 4.13
CA VAL A 150 -0.81 4.96 5.04
C VAL A 150 -2.15 5.69 5.10
N LEU A 151 -2.17 6.99 5.40
CA LEU A 151 -3.40 7.78 5.44
C LEU A 151 -4.17 7.74 4.11
N PHE A 152 -3.46 7.88 2.98
CA PHE A 152 -4.07 7.78 1.65
C PHE A 152 -4.72 6.41 1.41
N GLY A 153 -4.03 5.32 1.73
CA GLY A 153 -4.58 3.98 1.53
C GLY A 153 -5.76 3.67 2.44
N LEU A 154 -5.78 4.18 3.68
CA LEU A 154 -6.93 4.01 4.58
C LEU A 154 -8.22 4.59 3.99
N VAL A 155 -8.12 5.66 3.21
CA VAL A 155 -9.25 6.25 2.48
C VAL A 155 -9.56 5.49 1.20
N LEU A 156 -8.54 5.19 0.38
CA LEU A 156 -8.75 4.64 -0.96
C LEU A 156 -9.13 3.14 -0.98
N ILE A 157 -8.67 2.34 -0.02
CA ILE A 157 -8.96 0.90 0.03
C ILE A 157 -10.47 0.62 0.14
N PRO A 158 -11.22 1.26 1.05
CA PRO A 158 -12.68 1.14 1.09
C PRO A 158 -13.34 1.52 -0.24
N VAL A 159 -12.87 2.58 -0.90
CA VAL A 159 -13.40 3.03 -2.20
C VAL A 159 -13.18 1.95 -3.25
N TYR A 160 -11.96 1.46 -3.41
CA TYR A 160 -11.64 0.38 -4.35
C TYR A 160 -12.41 -0.93 -4.05
N MET A 161 -12.66 -1.22 -2.77
CA MET A 161 -13.48 -2.36 -2.38
C MET A 161 -14.94 -2.19 -2.83
N ILE A 162 -15.51 -0.99 -2.69
CA ILE A 162 -16.87 -0.67 -3.13
C ILE A 162 -16.97 -0.76 -4.65
N GLU A 163 -16.00 -0.19 -5.37
CA GLU A 163 -15.92 -0.22 -6.83
C GLU A 163 -15.90 -1.65 -7.37
N TYR A 164 -14.97 -2.47 -6.86
CA TYR A 164 -14.83 -3.84 -7.30
C TYR A 164 -16.07 -4.69 -6.98
N ARG A 165 -16.70 -4.48 -5.81
CA ARG A 165 -17.78 -5.35 -5.33
C ARG A 165 -19.15 -4.96 -5.86
N TYR A 166 -19.44 -3.66 -5.97
CA TYR A 166 -20.78 -3.16 -6.30
C TYR A 166 -20.83 -2.57 -7.70
N ILE A 167 -19.91 -1.66 -8.06
CA ILE A 167 -19.95 -0.98 -9.36
C ILE A 167 -19.71 -1.99 -10.49
N ARG A 168 -18.68 -2.83 -10.37
CA ARG A 168 -18.42 -3.90 -11.33
C ARG A 168 -19.64 -4.79 -11.56
N LYS A 169 -20.32 -5.23 -10.48
CA LYS A 169 -21.50 -6.09 -10.59
C LYS A 169 -22.67 -5.38 -11.27
N GLY A 170 -22.88 -4.10 -10.95
CA GLY A 170 -23.89 -3.26 -11.61
C GLY A 170 -23.64 -3.14 -13.11
N LEU A 171 -22.39 -2.90 -13.52
CA LEU A 171 -22.00 -2.83 -14.93
C LEU A 171 -22.28 -4.14 -15.67
N PHE A 172 -21.91 -5.29 -15.09
CA PHE A 172 -22.22 -6.60 -15.69
C PHE A 172 -23.72 -6.89 -15.74
N PHE A 173 -24.49 -6.49 -14.73
CA PHE A 173 -25.95 -6.65 -14.73
C PHE A 173 -26.61 -5.85 -15.85
N ILE A 174 -26.21 -4.58 -16.03
CA ILE A 174 -26.73 -3.72 -17.10
C ILE A 174 -26.34 -4.27 -18.47
N PHE A 175 -25.07 -4.66 -18.65
CA PHE A 175 -24.58 -5.21 -19.90
C PHE A 175 -25.32 -6.48 -20.33
N ASN A 176 -25.60 -7.37 -19.37
CA ASN A 176 -26.38 -8.59 -19.62
C ASN A 176 -27.87 -8.34 -19.90
N LYS A 177 -28.39 -7.15 -19.61
CA LYS A 177 -29.80 -6.78 -19.86
C LYS A 177 -29.98 -6.08 -21.21
N ILE A 178 -28.92 -5.46 -21.74
CA ILE A 178 -28.90 -4.77 -23.04
C ILE A 178 -28.59 -5.75 -24.17
N LYS A 179 -27.87 -6.83 -23.87
CA LYS A 179 -27.61 -7.94 -24.79
C LYS A 179 -28.77 -8.93 -24.80
#